data_AF-A0A257VUL2-F1
#
_entry.id   AF-A0A257VUL2-F1
#
_cell.length_a   1.000
_cell.length_b   1.000
_cell.length_c   1.000
_cell.angle_alpha   90.00
_cell.angle_beta   90.00
_cell.angle_gamma   90.00
#
_symmetry.space_group_name_H-M   'P 1'
#
loop_
_entity.id
_entity.type
_entity.pdbx_description
1 polymer ?
#
loop_
_entity_poly.entity_id
_entity_poly.type
_entity_poly.pdbx_seq_one_letter_code
_entity_poly.pdbx_strand_id
1 'polypeptide(L)'
;MDFRLGIPTEHHTLVVVPTMLTSSSGIESLLERIEIRYLANRDAALNFALLTDFEDACTAEMPTDAAFIAQIREGVQQLNEKYSSDRNDIFYLLHRDRKWNQRELVWMGFERKRGKLADLNATLRGAQGRFSQVVGDLTRLQSVQYVITLDTDTQLPRDAGRELVGAMAHPLNRPVLDAKGGRVVDGYTILQPRVGVSLPSSNRSWFVRLFGGDSGIDPYTRVVSDLYQDLFAEGSFIGKGIYDIDSFEQHCSNFPENRILSHDLLESCYGRSALLTDVVLYEDFPSSYAADVSRRHRWIRGDWQIAA
;
A
#
# COMPACT_ATOMS: atom_id res chain seq x y z
N MET A 1 -2.22 13.28 -16.80
CA MET A 1 -1.47 14.55 -16.78
C MET A 1 0.00 14.24 -17.04
N ASP A 2 0.76 15.13 -17.68
CA ASP A 2 2.21 14.95 -17.87
C ASP A 2 2.99 15.61 -16.72
N PHE A 3 3.51 14.80 -15.80
CA PHE A 3 4.32 15.22 -14.66
C PHE A 3 5.81 14.84 -14.80
N ARG A 4 6.32 14.77 -16.03
CA ARG A 4 7.75 14.45 -16.28
C ARG A 4 8.73 15.39 -15.57
N LEU A 5 8.35 16.64 -15.37
CA LEU A 5 9.19 17.65 -14.69
C LEU A 5 9.02 17.68 -13.16
N GLY A 6 8.11 16.88 -12.62
CA GLY A 6 7.82 16.80 -11.20
C GLY A 6 6.32 16.87 -10.91
N ILE A 7 5.93 16.38 -9.73
CA ILE A 7 4.54 16.38 -9.26
C ILE A 7 4.20 17.77 -8.69
N PRO A 8 3.11 18.42 -9.14
CA PRO A 8 2.62 19.65 -8.53
C PRO A 8 2.30 19.47 -7.04
N THR A 9 2.54 20.51 -6.23
CA THR A 9 2.32 20.44 -4.78
C THR A 9 0.88 20.16 -4.37
N GLU A 10 -0.09 20.51 -5.22
CA GLU A 10 -1.51 20.17 -5.03
C GLU A 10 -1.79 18.65 -5.07
N HIS A 11 -0.93 17.88 -5.74
CA HIS A 11 -1.00 16.43 -5.85
C HIS A 11 0.00 15.72 -4.93
N HIS A 12 0.31 16.35 -3.80
CA HIS A 12 1.19 15.77 -2.79
C HIS A 12 0.73 14.35 -2.43
N THR A 13 1.64 13.40 -2.54
CA THR A 13 1.34 11.98 -2.46
C THR A 13 2.23 11.29 -1.43
N LEU A 14 1.66 10.35 -0.68
CA LEU A 14 2.39 9.54 0.27
C LEU A 14 2.46 8.08 -0.21
N VAL A 15 3.67 7.56 -0.40
CA VAL A 15 3.91 6.13 -0.64
C VAL A 15 3.98 5.42 0.69
N VAL A 16 3.14 4.42 0.91
CA VAL A 16 3.00 3.71 2.18
C VAL A 16 3.28 2.23 2.00
N VAL A 17 3.98 1.65 2.97
CA VAL A 17 4.25 0.21 3.02
C VAL A 17 3.70 -0.34 4.33
N PRO A 18 2.48 -0.90 4.33
CA PRO A 18 1.94 -1.62 5.47
C PRO A 18 2.71 -2.92 5.70
N THR A 19 3.34 -3.06 6.87
CA THR A 19 4.19 -4.22 7.18
C THR A 19 4.21 -4.56 8.67
N MET A 20 4.74 -5.72 9.03
CA MET A 20 4.90 -6.14 10.43
C MET A 20 6.38 -6.18 10.80
N LEU A 21 6.69 -5.85 12.05
CA LEU A 21 8.03 -5.99 12.61
C LEU A 21 8.22 -7.43 13.10
N THR A 22 8.99 -8.22 12.36
CA THR A 22 9.14 -9.65 12.62
C THR A 22 10.53 -10.02 13.16
N SER A 23 11.58 -9.33 12.67
CA SER A 23 12.97 -9.58 13.09
C SER A 23 13.85 -8.36 12.82
N SER A 24 15.01 -8.30 13.48
CA SER A 24 15.99 -7.23 13.26
C SER A 24 16.50 -7.19 11.82
N SER A 25 16.76 -8.33 11.20
CA SER A 25 17.16 -8.38 9.78
C SER A 25 16.01 -8.01 8.83
N GLY A 26 14.77 -8.31 9.21
CA GLY A 26 13.58 -7.86 8.50
C GLY A 26 13.47 -6.34 8.51
N ILE A 27 13.71 -5.70 9.66
CA ILE A 27 13.72 -4.24 9.82
C ILE A 27 14.81 -3.60 8.95
N GLU A 28 16.02 -4.15 8.94
CA GLU A 28 17.09 -3.67 8.07
C GLU A 28 16.70 -3.74 6.59
N SER A 29 16.12 -4.86 6.15
CA SER A 29 15.64 -5.00 4.76
C SER A 29 14.49 -4.04 4.44
N LEU A 30 13.60 -3.75 5.40
CA LEU A 30 12.53 -2.77 5.22
C LEU A 30 13.08 -1.35 4.99
N LEU A 31 14.09 -0.95 5.78
CA LEU A 31 14.76 0.34 5.66
C LEU A 31 15.50 0.47 4.32
N GLU A 32 16.23 -0.57 3.91
CA GLU A 32 16.90 -0.61 2.61
C GLU A 32 15.88 -0.49 1.46
N ARG A 33 14.78 -1.25 1.53
CA ARG A 33 13.75 -1.23 0.48
C ARG A 33 13.02 0.11 0.37
N ILE A 34 12.72 0.78 1.48
CA ILE A 34 12.08 2.11 1.43
C ILE A 34 13.05 3.16 0.89
N GLU A 35 14.35 3.06 1.21
CA GLU A 35 15.38 3.89 0.61
C GLU A 35 15.46 3.69 -0.91
N ILE A 36 15.48 2.45 -1.40
CA ILE A 36 15.47 2.14 -2.84
C ILE A 36 14.24 2.76 -3.53
N ARG A 37 13.05 2.67 -2.92
CA ARG A 37 11.82 3.27 -3.46
C ARG A 37 11.94 4.79 -3.59
N TYR A 38 12.51 5.45 -2.58
CA TYR A 38 12.82 6.89 -2.64
C TYR A 38 13.81 7.21 -3.76
N LEU A 39 14.92 6.47 -3.85
CA LEU A 39 15.94 6.69 -4.89
C LEU A 39 15.38 6.52 -6.31
N ALA A 40 14.45 5.58 -6.50
CA ALA A 40 13.76 5.36 -7.76
C ALA A 40 12.72 6.44 -8.09
N ASN A 41 12.14 7.08 -7.07
CA ASN A 41 11.01 8.03 -7.23
C ASN A 41 11.26 9.32 -6.44
N ARG A 42 12.37 10.01 -6.74
CA ARG A 42 12.68 11.30 -6.11
C ARG A 42 11.78 12.40 -6.65
N ASP A 43 10.95 12.97 -5.78
CA ASP A 43 10.11 14.12 -6.08
C ASP A 43 9.81 14.93 -4.80
N ALA A 44 9.66 16.25 -4.92
CA ALA A 44 9.40 17.15 -3.80
C ALA A 44 7.96 17.05 -3.26
N ALA A 45 7.04 16.44 -4.00
CA ALA A 45 5.66 16.17 -3.60
C ALA A 45 5.39 14.66 -3.42
N LEU A 46 6.45 13.85 -3.23
CA LEU A 46 6.33 12.43 -2.89
C LEU A 46 7.06 12.11 -1.59
N ASN A 47 6.33 11.62 -0.58
CA ASN A 47 6.88 11.21 0.71
C ASN A 47 6.71 9.70 0.90
N PHE A 48 7.45 9.11 1.85
CA PHE A 48 7.47 7.66 2.06
C PHE A 48 7.20 7.33 3.52
N ALA A 49 6.32 6.37 3.80
CA ALA A 49 5.99 5.97 5.16
C ALA A 49 5.97 4.44 5.34
N LEU A 50 6.48 3.99 6.49
CA LEU A 50 6.28 2.63 6.98
C LEU A 50 5.10 2.64 7.95
N LEU A 51 4.05 1.86 7.65
CA LEU A 51 2.93 1.62 8.56
C LEU A 51 3.15 0.28 9.23
N THR A 52 3.55 0.29 10.51
CA THR A 52 4.04 -0.92 11.17
C THR A 52 3.17 -1.35 12.32
N ASP A 53 2.96 -2.66 12.42
CA ASP A 53 2.40 -3.32 13.60
C ASP A 53 3.41 -4.38 14.06
N PHE A 54 3.19 -4.95 15.23
CA PHE A 54 3.85 -6.20 15.62
C PHE A 54 3.09 -7.44 15.11
N GLU A 55 3.77 -8.59 15.14
CA GLU A 55 3.12 -9.89 14.95
C GLU A 55 2.11 -10.21 16.06
N ASP A 56 1.13 -11.07 15.75
CA ASP A 56 0.12 -11.53 16.70
C ASP A 56 0.77 -12.21 17.92
N ALA A 57 0.30 -11.90 19.13
CA ALA A 57 0.89 -12.37 20.38
C ALA A 57 -0.14 -12.73 21.47
N CYS A 58 0.29 -13.51 22.45
CA CYS A 58 -0.54 -13.86 23.61
C CYS A 58 -0.68 -12.71 24.63
N THR A 59 0.21 -11.72 24.57
CA THR A 59 0.23 -10.55 25.46
C THR A 59 0.29 -9.25 24.66
N ALA A 60 -0.13 -8.14 25.27
CA ALA A 60 -0.10 -6.83 24.64
C ALA A 60 1.33 -6.42 24.21
N GLU A 61 2.27 -6.65 25.11
CA GLU A 61 3.69 -6.36 24.95
C GLU A 61 4.50 -7.66 25.01
N MET A 62 5.51 -7.75 24.15
CA MET A 62 6.48 -8.83 24.07
C MET A 62 7.89 -8.27 24.37
N PRO A 63 8.81 -9.06 24.93
CA PRO A 63 10.14 -8.57 25.32
C PRO A 63 10.96 -7.94 24.18
N THR A 64 10.72 -8.35 22.93
CA THR A 64 11.43 -7.86 21.73
C THR A 64 10.89 -6.55 21.18
N ASP A 65 9.68 -6.15 21.55
CA ASP A 65 8.96 -5.03 20.93
C ASP A 65 9.72 -3.71 21.07
N ALA A 66 10.20 -3.39 22.27
CA ALA A 66 10.94 -2.17 22.53
C ALA A 66 12.23 -2.07 21.69
N ALA A 67 12.91 -3.19 21.49
CA ALA A 67 14.12 -3.25 20.66
C ALA A 67 13.80 -3.03 19.18
N PHE A 68 12.73 -3.65 18.67
CA PHE A 68 12.29 -3.44 17.28
C PHE A 68 11.87 -2.01 17.01
N ILE A 69 11.16 -1.38 17.95
CA ILE A 69 10.77 0.04 17.84
C ILE A 69 11.99 0.96 17.85
N ALA A 70 12.94 0.73 18.76
CA ALA A 70 14.15 1.53 18.79
C ALA A 70 14.92 1.41 17.46
N GLN A 71 15.09 0.18 16.96
CA GLN A 71 15.81 -0.09 15.72
C GLN A 71 15.18 0.59 14.50
N ILE A 72 13.87 0.43 14.29
CA ILE A 72 13.20 1.03 13.13
C ILE A 72 13.11 2.55 13.24
N ARG A 73 12.90 3.09 14.45
CA ARG A 73 12.87 4.53 14.70
C ARG A 73 14.22 5.16 14.35
N GLU A 74 15.30 4.58 14.86
CA GLU A 74 16.65 5.04 14.58
C GLU A 74 16.98 4.93 13.09
N GLY A 75 16.62 3.81 12.44
CA GLY A 75 16.83 3.64 11.01
C GLY A 75 16.12 4.70 10.14
N VAL A 76 14.87 5.03 10.46
CA VAL A 76 14.13 6.09 9.73
C VAL A 76 14.74 7.47 9.99
N GLN A 77 15.19 7.75 11.22
CA GLN A 77 15.89 9.00 11.56
C GLN A 77 17.21 9.12 10.79
N GLN A 78 18.02 8.06 10.75
CA GLN A 78 19.27 8.02 9.98
C GLN A 78 19.03 8.24 8.48
N LEU A 79 17.95 7.69 7.91
CA LEU A 79 17.57 7.97 6.52
C LEU A 79 17.23 9.45 6.31
N ASN A 80 16.43 10.05 7.20
CA ASN A 80 16.13 11.48 7.10
C ASN A 80 17.37 12.37 7.27
N GLU A 81 18.30 12.01 8.17
CA GLU A 81 19.58 12.72 8.33
C GLU A 81 20.44 12.60 7.07
N LYS A 82 20.55 11.40 6.50
CA LYS A 82 21.30 11.10 5.28
C LYS A 82 20.82 11.92 4.08
N TYR A 83 19.51 12.15 3.96
CA TYR A 83 18.90 12.89 2.87
C TYR A 83 18.43 14.30 3.24
N SER A 84 18.91 14.83 4.38
CA SER A 84 18.58 16.17 4.85
C SER A 84 18.97 17.29 3.86
N SER A 85 19.95 17.06 2.99
CA SER A 85 20.32 17.96 1.90
C SER A 85 19.26 18.07 0.81
N ASP A 86 18.45 17.03 0.62
CA ASP A 86 17.44 16.96 -0.43
C ASP A 86 16.15 17.64 0.05
N ARG A 87 15.63 17.21 1.21
CA ARG A 87 14.40 17.74 1.83
C ARG A 87 14.30 17.27 3.28
N ASN A 88 13.64 18.07 4.12
CA ASN A 88 13.27 17.65 5.47
C ASN A 88 12.13 16.61 5.45
N ASP A 89 12.19 15.62 6.33
CA ASP A 89 11.16 14.60 6.57
C ASP A 89 10.65 13.92 5.29
N ILE A 90 11.55 13.18 4.62
CA ILE A 90 11.22 12.35 3.46
C ILE A 90 10.56 11.05 3.90
N PHE A 91 11.09 10.44 4.96
CA PHE A 91 10.70 9.14 5.49
C PHE A 91 9.93 9.29 6.80
N TYR A 92 8.82 8.59 6.92
CA TYR A 92 7.97 8.57 8.10
C TYR A 92 7.85 7.16 8.66
N LEU A 93 7.75 7.08 9.98
CA LEU A 93 7.36 5.86 10.69
C LEU A 93 6.04 6.13 11.40
N LEU A 94 5.07 5.25 11.20
CA LEU A 94 3.79 5.27 11.87
C LEU A 94 3.53 3.88 12.44
N HIS A 95 3.81 3.71 13.73
CA HIS A 95 3.68 2.41 14.40
C HIS A 95 2.43 2.35 15.27
N ARG A 96 1.79 1.17 15.32
CA ARG A 96 0.63 0.89 16.18
C ARG A 96 0.91 -0.29 17.10
N ASP A 97 0.50 -0.13 18.35
CA ASP A 97 0.54 -1.20 19.35
C ASP A 97 -0.53 -2.26 19.06
N ARG A 98 -0.32 -3.46 19.62
CA ARG A 98 -1.34 -4.52 19.56
C ARG A 98 -2.57 -4.12 20.37
N LYS A 99 -3.75 -4.49 19.87
CA LYS A 99 -5.02 -4.42 20.60
C LYS A 99 -5.59 -5.81 20.78
N TRP A 100 -6.28 -6.04 21.89
CA TRP A 100 -6.94 -7.30 22.15
C TRP A 100 -8.10 -7.51 21.16
N ASN A 101 -8.05 -8.61 20.41
CA ASN A 101 -9.15 -9.03 19.54
C ASN A 101 -10.03 -10.05 20.27
N GLN A 102 -11.27 -9.67 20.59
CA GLN A 102 -12.21 -10.56 21.29
C GLN A 102 -12.64 -11.79 20.47
N ARG A 103 -12.64 -11.71 19.14
CA ARG A 103 -13.05 -12.81 18.25
C ARG A 103 -11.93 -13.82 18.05
N GLU A 104 -10.71 -13.33 17.83
CA GLU A 104 -9.54 -14.18 17.58
C GLU A 104 -8.78 -14.55 18.86
N LEU A 105 -9.14 -13.96 20.01
CA LEU A 105 -8.54 -14.20 21.33
C LEU A 105 -7.02 -14.01 21.34
N VAL A 106 -6.55 -13.00 20.62
CA VAL A 106 -5.13 -12.70 20.44
C VAL A 106 -4.90 -11.18 20.48
N TRP A 107 -3.71 -10.77 20.89
CA TRP A 107 -3.24 -9.39 20.74
C TRP A 107 -2.69 -9.22 19.33
N MET A 108 -3.25 -8.31 18.56
CA MET A 108 -2.90 -8.11 17.16
C MET A 108 -3.10 -6.66 16.72
N GLY A 109 -2.53 -6.29 15.58
CA GLY A 109 -2.80 -5.00 14.96
C GLY A 109 -4.28 -4.83 14.61
N PHE A 110 -4.89 -3.71 15.01
CA PHE A 110 -6.30 -3.44 14.75
C PHE A 110 -6.58 -3.49 13.24
N GLU A 111 -7.47 -4.41 12.85
CA GLU A 111 -7.91 -4.67 11.48
C GLU A 111 -6.81 -4.86 10.42
N ARG A 112 -5.62 -5.30 10.86
CA ARG A 112 -4.49 -5.63 9.98
C ARG A 112 -4.21 -4.50 8.97
N LYS A 113 -4.13 -4.80 7.67
CA LYS A 113 -3.83 -3.82 6.61
C LYS A 113 -4.90 -2.74 6.48
N ARG A 114 -6.20 -3.11 6.51
CA ARG A 114 -7.32 -2.16 6.46
C ARG A 114 -7.22 -1.12 7.55
N GLY A 115 -7.02 -1.57 8.79
CA GLY A 115 -6.91 -0.67 9.94
C GLY A 115 -5.71 0.27 9.83
N LYS A 116 -4.55 -0.20 9.31
CA LYS A 116 -3.38 0.67 9.10
C LYS A 116 -3.71 1.83 8.18
N LEU A 117 -4.37 1.53 7.06
CA LEU A 117 -4.75 2.53 6.07
C LEU A 117 -5.83 3.47 6.62
N ALA A 118 -6.82 2.96 7.35
CA ALA A 118 -7.84 3.78 8.00
C ALA A 118 -7.25 4.74 9.05
N ASP A 119 -6.39 4.25 9.94
CA ASP A 119 -5.71 5.07 10.96
C ASP A 119 -4.78 6.10 10.30
N LEU A 120 -4.12 5.74 9.20
CA LEU A 120 -3.33 6.67 8.39
C LEU A 120 -4.21 7.76 7.80
N ASN A 121 -5.26 7.41 7.06
CA ASN A 121 -6.12 8.37 6.37
C ASN A 121 -6.74 9.36 7.36
N ALA A 122 -7.19 8.88 8.52
CA ALA A 122 -7.66 9.74 9.61
C ALA A 122 -6.56 10.70 10.11
N THR A 123 -5.32 10.23 10.24
CA THR A 123 -4.17 11.05 10.67
C THR A 123 -3.80 12.10 9.63
N LEU A 124 -3.86 11.76 8.33
CA LEU A 124 -3.66 12.70 7.23
C LEU A 124 -4.74 13.81 7.20
N ARG A 125 -5.88 13.57 7.83
CA ARG A 125 -6.96 14.56 8.05
C ARG A 125 -6.97 15.17 9.46
N GLY A 126 -5.89 14.98 10.21
CA GLY A 126 -5.64 15.67 11.48
C GLY A 126 -6.06 14.92 12.74
N ALA A 127 -6.57 13.69 12.64
CA ALA A 127 -6.83 12.86 13.81
C ALA A 127 -5.54 12.61 14.58
N GLN A 128 -5.63 12.64 15.91
CA GLN A 128 -4.49 12.45 16.82
C GLN A 128 -4.60 11.09 17.53
N GLY A 129 -3.47 10.58 18.02
CA GLY A 129 -3.43 9.39 18.88
C GLY A 129 -3.75 8.05 18.17
N ARG A 130 -3.64 7.99 16.84
CA ARG A 130 -3.81 6.76 16.06
C ARG A 130 -2.58 5.86 16.05
N PHE A 131 -1.41 6.45 16.23
CA PHE A 131 -0.11 5.77 16.22
C PHE A 131 0.57 5.99 17.57
N SER A 132 1.16 4.93 18.13
CA SER A 132 1.86 4.96 19.41
C SER A 132 3.29 5.49 19.28
N GLN A 133 3.91 5.30 18.11
CA GLN A 133 5.20 5.88 17.77
C GLN A 133 5.15 6.52 16.39
N VAL A 134 5.69 7.73 16.31
CA VAL A 134 5.74 8.54 15.09
C VAL A 134 7.14 9.10 14.88
N VAL A 135 7.64 9.01 13.66
CA VAL A 135 8.86 9.72 13.21
C VAL A 135 8.50 10.59 12.02
N GLY A 136 8.96 11.85 12.04
CA GLY A 136 8.67 12.88 11.04
C GLY A 136 7.55 13.82 11.48
N ASP A 137 7.51 15.01 10.88
CA ASP A 137 6.50 16.03 11.16
C ASP A 137 5.18 15.77 10.41
N LEU A 138 4.17 15.26 11.12
CA LEU A 138 2.85 14.95 10.54
C LEU A 138 2.10 16.17 10.01
N THR A 139 2.44 17.40 10.45
CA THR A 139 1.76 18.60 9.94
C THR A 139 2.01 18.79 8.45
N ARG A 140 3.18 18.35 7.95
CA ARG A 140 3.53 18.36 6.52
C ARG A 140 2.66 17.42 5.70
N LEU A 141 2.21 16.32 6.30
CA LEU A 141 1.40 15.30 5.64
C LEU A 141 -0.08 15.68 5.51
N GLN A 142 -0.53 16.78 6.14
CA GLN A 142 -1.93 17.24 6.03
C GLN A 142 -2.31 17.68 4.61
N SER A 143 -1.31 18.02 3.80
CA SER A 143 -1.50 18.41 2.39
C SER A 143 -1.55 17.22 1.43
N VAL A 144 -1.35 15.98 1.91
CA VAL A 144 -1.39 14.79 1.07
C VAL A 144 -2.80 14.60 0.52
N GLN A 145 -2.89 14.53 -0.81
CA GLN A 145 -4.10 14.25 -1.57
C GLN A 145 -4.24 12.76 -1.88
N TYR A 146 -3.13 12.11 -2.28
CA TYR A 146 -3.13 10.72 -2.73
C TYR A 146 -2.25 9.83 -1.86
N VAL A 147 -2.63 8.56 -1.74
CA VAL A 147 -1.79 7.53 -1.11
C VAL A 147 -1.51 6.43 -2.13
N ILE A 148 -0.23 6.08 -2.26
CA ILE A 148 0.20 4.88 -2.99
C ILE A 148 0.47 3.78 -1.97
N THR A 149 -0.38 2.76 -1.91
CA THR A 149 -0.19 1.60 -1.03
C THR A 149 0.57 0.50 -1.76
N LEU A 150 1.60 -0.04 -1.11
CA LEU A 150 2.44 -1.12 -1.61
C LEU A 150 2.58 -2.22 -0.56
N ASP A 151 2.69 -3.48 -0.97
CA ASP A 151 3.09 -4.53 -0.02
C ASP A 151 4.60 -4.49 0.23
N THR A 152 5.04 -5.19 1.26
CA THR A 152 6.44 -5.25 1.69
C THR A 152 7.39 -5.69 0.58
N ASP A 153 6.95 -6.65 -0.24
CA ASP A 153 7.68 -7.24 -1.37
C ASP A 153 7.45 -6.51 -2.69
N THR A 154 6.53 -5.54 -2.74
CA THR A 154 6.24 -4.77 -3.96
C THR A 154 7.33 -3.76 -4.24
N GLN A 155 7.88 -3.82 -5.44
CA GLN A 155 8.83 -2.86 -5.97
C GLN A 155 8.06 -1.76 -6.69
N LEU A 156 8.46 -0.52 -6.42
CA LEU A 156 8.00 0.67 -7.15
C LEU A 156 9.13 1.06 -8.12
N PRO A 157 8.99 0.77 -9.43
CA PRO A 157 10.03 1.10 -10.40
C PRO A 157 10.29 2.59 -10.47
N ARG A 158 11.38 2.92 -11.17
CA ARG A 158 11.75 4.30 -11.42
C ARG A 158 10.60 5.04 -12.10
N ASP A 159 10.27 6.21 -11.57
CA ASP A 159 9.24 7.12 -12.09
C ASP A 159 7.80 6.56 -12.08
N ALA A 160 7.55 5.35 -11.60
CA ALA A 160 6.20 4.80 -11.51
C ALA A 160 5.29 5.62 -10.56
N GLY A 161 5.86 6.20 -9.50
CA GLY A 161 5.12 7.04 -8.56
C GLY A 161 4.53 8.28 -9.24
N ARG A 162 5.31 9.00 -10.06
CA ARG A 162 4.83 10.18 -10.80
C ARG A 162 3.81 9.81 -11.88
N GLU A 163 3.95 8.65 -12.51
CA GLU A 163 2.99 8.16 -13.52
C GLU A 163 1.63 7.84 -12.88
N LEU A 164 1.63 7.17 -11.72
CA LEU A 164 0.42 6.92 -10.92
C LEU A 164 -0.28 8.24 -10.54
N VAL A 165 0.47 9.20 -10.02
CA VAL A 165 -0.08 10.51 -9.63
C VAL A 165 -0.59 11.29 -10.85
N GLY A 166 0.13 11.26 -11.96
CA GLY A 166 -0.28 11.89 -13.21
C GLY A 166 -1.54 11.28 -13.81
N ALA A 167 -1.72 9.96 -13.69
CA ALA A 167 -2.94 9.27 -14.07
C ALA A 167 -4.10 9.69 -13.15
N MET A 168 -3.90 9.64 -11.84
CA MET A 168 -4.94 9.98 -10.86
C MET A 168 -5.41 11.43 -10.96
N ALA A 169 -4.49 12.36 -11.20
CA ALA A 169 -4.79 13.78 -11.37
C ALA A 169 -5.58 14.12 -12.64
N HIS A 170 -5.65 13.19 -13.61
CA HIS A 170 -6.32 13.44 -14.88
C HIS A 170 -7.82 13.74 -14.67
N PRO A 171 -8.39 14.79 -15.29
CA PRO A 171 -9.78 15.18 -15.05
C PRO A 171 -10.81 14.06 -15.26
N LEU A 172 -10.59 13.16 -16.23
CA LEU A 172 -11.46 12.01 -16.47
C LEU A 172 -11.39 10.92 -15.39
N ASN A 173 -10.34 10.91 -14.57
CA ASN A 173 -10.19 9.96 -13.48
C ASN A 173 -10.70 10.52 -12.15
N ARG A 174 -11.07 11.81 -12.09
CA ARG A 174 -11.57 12.41 -10.85
C ARG A 174 -12.91 11.77 -10.47
N PRO A 175 -13.05 11.23 -9.25
CA PRO A 175 -14.27 10.56 -8.84
C PRO A 175 -15.43 11.55 -8.77
N VAL A 176 -16.53 11.20 -9.44
CA VAL A 176 -17.82 11.91 -9.39
C VAL A 176 -18.79 11.05 -8.62
N LEU A 177 -19.40 11.63 -7.60
CA LEU A 177 -20.30 10.91 -6.70
C LEU A 177 -21.74 10.95 -7.20
N ASP A 178 -22.51 9.93 -6.85
CA ASP A 178 -23.95 9.97 -7.06
C ASP A 178 -24.61 11.05 -6.20
N ALA A 179 -25.85 11.43 -6.53
CA ALA A 179 -26.58 12.47 -5.81
C ALA A 179 -26.82 12.16 -4.32
N LYS A 180 -26.63 10.90 -3.90
CA LYS A 180 -26.75 10.46 -2.51
C LYS A 180 -25.40 10.40 -1.79
N GLY A 181 -24.29 10.66 -2.51
CA GLY A 181 -22.92 10.65 -2.01
C GLY A 181 -22.43 9.28 -1.55
N GLY A 182 -23.07 8.20 -2.00
CA GLY A 182 -22.86 6.85 -1.48
C GLY A 182 -22.04 5.93 -2.37
N ARG A 183 -21.73 6.36 -3.60
CA ARG A 183 -20.88 5.63 -4.56
C ARG A 183 -20.33 6.56 -5.63
N VAL A 184 -19.21 6.15 -6.23
CA VAL A 184 -18.61 6.80 -7.39
C VAL A 184 -19.29 6.32 -8.67
N VAL A 185 -19.83 7.25 -9.48
CA VAL A 185 -20.55 6.96 -10.74
C VAL A 185 -19.76 7.33 -11.98
N ASP A 186 -18.77 8.21 -11.86
CA ASP A 186 -17.82 8.55 -12.93
C ASP A 186 -16.42 8.76 -12.35
N GLY A 187 -15.38 8.59 -13.16
CA GLY A 187 -14.00 8.56 -12.68
C GLY A 187 -13.72 7.42 -11.70
N TYR A 188 -12.62 7.52 -10.95
CA TYR A 188 -12.09 6.42 -10.13
C TYR A 188 -11.52 6.93 -8.81
N THR A 189 -11.85 6.27 -7.70
CA THR A 189 -11.20 6.53 -6.41
C THR A 189 -9.86 5.83 -6.30
N ILE A 190 -9.71 4.70 -7.00
CA ILE A 190 -8.54 3.83 -6.90
C ILE A 190 -8.04 3.52 -8.32
N LEU A 191 -6.75 3.71 -8.56
CA LEU A 191 -6.09 3.20 -9.76
C LEU A 191 -5.11 2.10 -9.37
N GLN A 192 -5.37 0.90 -9.88
CA GLN A 192 -4.51 -0.25 -9.72
C GLN A 192 -3.55 -0.36 -10.90
N PRO A 193 -2.24 -0.29 -10.70
CA PRO A 193 -1.28 -0.61 -11.75
C PRO A 193 -1.24 -2.12 -12.04
N ARG A 194 -0.71 -2.48 -13.21
CA ARG A 194 -0.39 -3.88 -13.52
C ARG A 194 0.66 -4.40 -12.54
N VAL A 195 0.49 -5.64 -12.08
CA VAL A 195 1.51 -6.33 -11.27
C VAL A 195 2.20 -7.40 -12.12
N GLY A 196 3.52 -7.26 -12.28
CA GLY A 196 4.39 -8.23 -12.95
C GLY A 196 5.25 -9.01 -11.95
N VAL A 197 5.88 -10.09 -12.42
CA VAL A 197 6.80 -10.90 -11.61
C VAL A 197 8.23 -10.38 -11.74
N SER A 198 8.89 -10.18 -10.61
CA SER A 198 10.25 -9.65 -10.54
C SER A 198 11.28 -10.64 -11.13
N LEU A 199 12.23 -10.13 -11.93
CA LEU A 199 13.34 -10.93 -12.50
C LEU A 199 14.21 -11.66 -11.46
N PRO A 200 14.55 -11.08 -10.30
CA PRO A 200 15.34 -11.79 -9.29
C PRO A 200 14.60 -12.97 -8.66
N SER A 201 13.27 -12.99 -8.72
CA SER A 201 12.46 -14.10 -8.18
C SER A 201 12.36 -15.28 -9.16
N SER A 202 12.46 -15.04 -10.48
CA SER A 202 12.22 -16.07 -11.50
C SER A 202 13.24 -17.21 -11.53
N ASN A 203 14.44 -16.99 -10.98
CA ASN A 203 15.50 -17.99 -10.89
C ASN A 203 15.70 -18.61 -9.49
N ARG A 204 14.85 -18.28 -8.50
CA ARG A 204 15.04 -18.74 -7.11
C ARG A 204 14.74 -20.22 -6.90
N SER A 205 13.87 -20.83 -7.70
CA SER A 205 13.58 -22.26 -7.61
C SER A 205 13.02 -22.82 -8.92
N TRP A 206 13.08 -24.15 -9.05
CA TRP A 206 12.41 -24.88 -10.13
C TRP A 206 10.91 -24.60 -10.19
N PHE A 207 10.27 -24.39 -9.03
CA PHE A 207 8.86 -24.06 -8.96
C PHE A 207 8.58 -22.71 -9.62
N VAL A 208 9.34 -21.66 -9.30
CA VAL A 208 9.14 -20.35 -9.93
C VAL A 208 9.40 -20.41 -11.44
N ARG A 209 10.41 -21.17 -11.88
CA ARG A 209 10.70 -21.32 -13.32
C ARG A 209 9.57 -21.98 -14.11
N LEU A 210 8.83 -22.90 -13.49
CA LEU A 210 7.72 -23.61 -14.13
C LEU A 210 6.38 -22.88 -13.99
N PHE A 211 6.16 -22.18 -12.87
CA PHE A 211 4.84 -21.62 -12.51
C PHE A 211 4.79 -20.09 -12.38
N GLY A 212 5.95 -19.40 -12.40
CA GLY A 212 6.06 -17.96 -12.19
C GLY A 212 5.70 -17.10 -13.40
N GLY A 213 5.37 -17.71 -14.54
CA GLY A 213 5.02 -16.99 -15.78
C GLY A 213 6.20 -16.24 -16.41
N ASP A 214 5.88 -15.33 -17.33
CA ASP A 214 6.88 -14.49 -17.98
C ASP A 214 7.43 -13.44 -17.00
N SER A 215 8.71 -13.57 -16.67
CA SER A 215 9.41 -12.62 -15.80
C SER A 215 10.08 -11.50 -16.60
N GLY A 216 9.99 -10.26 -16.12
CA GLY A 216 10.71 -9.12 -16.69
C GLY A 216 9.83 -8.11 -17.43
N ILE A 217 10.41 -7.45 -18.44
CA ILE A 217 9.74 -6.43 -19.24
C ILE A 217 9.11 -7.13 -20.43
N ASP A 218 7.78 -7.08 -20.51
CA ASP A 218 7.04 -7.52 -21.68
C ASP A 218 7.31 -6.55 -22.86
N PRO A 219 8.05 -6.96 -23.91
CA PRO A 219 8.40 -6.07 -25.00
C PRO A 219 7.30 -5.93 -26.05
N TYR A 220 6.30 -6.82 -26.05
CA TYR A 220 5.41 -7.02 -27.20
C TYR A 220 3.92 -6.90 -26.86
N THR A 221 3.50 -7.23 -25.64
CA THR A 221 2.10 -7.23 -25.20
C THR A 221 1.84 -6.16 -24.14
N ARG A 222 1.93 -4.89 -24.53
CA ARG A 222 1.44 -3.76 -23.69
C ARG A 222 -0.08 -3.76 -23.53
N VAL A 223 -0.80 -4.44 -24.44
CA VAL A 223 -2.26 -4.57 -24.37
C VAL A 223 -2.61 -5.77 -23.50
N VAL A 224 -2.77 -5.52 -22.21
CA VAL A 224 -3.42 -6.46 -21.30
C VAL A 224 -4.88 -6.04 -21.19
N SER A 225 -5.77 -6.88 -21.71
CA SER A 225 -7.21 -6.72 -21.54
C SER A 225 -7.57 -7.19 -20.12
N ASP A 226 -8.32 -6.36 -19.41
CA ASP A 226 -9.01 -6.77 -18.20
C ASP A 226 -10.50 -6.79 -18.50
N LEU A 227 -11.12 -7.97 -18.36
CA LEU A 227 -12.50 -8.19 -18.75
C LEU A 227 -13.46 -7.23 -18.02
N TYR A 228 -13.19 -6.93 -16.75
CA TYR A 228 -14.03 -6.03 -15.98
C TYR A 228 -13.85 -4.59 -16.44
N GLN A 229 -12.61 -4.17 -16.65
CA GLN A 229 -12.31 -2.82 -17.12
C GLN A 229 -12.86 -2.57 -18.53
N ASP A 230 -12.72 -3.55 -19.42
CA ASP A 230 -13.10 -3.41 -20.82
C ASP A 230 -14.63 -3.45 -21.02
N LEU A 231 -15.35 -4.25 -20.22
CA LEU A 231 -16.81 -4.38 -20.33
C LEU A 231 -17.59 -3.42 -19.43
N PHE A 232 -17.08 -3.14 -18.23
CA PHE A 232 -17.82 -2.40 -17.19
C PHE A 232 -17.14 -1.09 -16.79
N ALA A 233 -15.94 -0.80 -17.31
CA ALA A 233 -15.13 0.34 -16.88
C ALA A 233 -14.88 0.31 -15.35
N GLU A 234 -14.60 -0.88 -14.83
CA GLU A 234 -14.27 -1.15 -13.42
C GLU A 234 -13.13 -2.17 -13.32
N GLY A 235 -12.13 -1.90 -12.48
CA GLY A 235 -11.07 -2.83 -12.14
C GLY A 235 -11.33 -3.54 -10.80
N SER A 236 -10.47 -4.51 -10.49
CA SER A 236 -10.43 -5.17 -9.17
C SER A 236 -9.22 -4.71 -8.38
N PHE A 237 -9.43 -4.15 -7.18
CA PHE A 237 -8.33 -3.71 -6.32
C PHE A 237 -7.74 -4.88 -5.52
N ILE A 238 -6.43 -5.05 -5.58
CA ILE A 238 -5.67 -6.13 -4.94
C ILE A 238 -4.77 -5.61 -3.80
N GLY A 239 -5.10 -4.42 -3.28
CA GLY A 239 -4.39 -3.78 -2.17
C GLY A 239 -3.13 -3.03 -2.56
N LYS A 240 -2.90 -2.83 -3.86
CA LYS A 240 -1.76 -2.10 -4.39
C LYS A 240 -2.19 -1.12 -5.46
N GLY A 241 -1.71 0.11 -5.35
CA GLY A 241 -2.08 1.17 -6.27
C GLY A 241 -2.18 2.51 -5.57
N ILE A 242 -2.74 3.47 -6.29
CA ILE A 242 -2.95 4.84 -5.82
C ILE A 242 -4.42 5.08 -5.56
N TYR A 243 -4.75 5.81 -4.48
CA TYR A 243 -6.12 6.23 -4.20
C TYR A 243 -6.21 7.68 -3.73
N ASP A 244 -7.37 8.30 -3.97
CA ASP A 244 -7.74 9.62 -3.42
C ASP A 244 -8.28 9.42 -2.01
N ILE A 245 -7.65 10.09 -1.03
CA ILE A 245 -7.96 9.87 0.38
C ILE A 245 -9.41 10.24 0.70
N ASP A 246 -9.88 11.38 0.23
CA ASP A 246 -11.20 11.91 0.58
C ASP A 246 -12.31 11.06 -0.03
N SER A 247 -12.16 10.72 -1.31
CA SER A 247 -13.10 9.83 -1.99
C SER A 247 -13.07 8.41 -1.40
N PHE A 248 -11.90 7.91 -0.99
CA PHE A 248 -11.77 6.60 -0.36
C PHE A 248 -12.47 6.57 1.01
N GLU A 249 -12.17 7.53 1.89
CA GLU A 249 -12.76 7.61 3.22
C GLU A 249 -14.27 7.81 3.18
N GLN A 250 -14.80 8.52 2.18
CA GLN A 250 -16.24 8.75 2.07
C GLN A 250 -17.04 7.44 1.87
N HIS A 251 -16.47 6.42 1.22
CA HIS A 251 -17.20 5.21 0.81
C HIS A 251 -16.72 3.94 1.52
N CYS A 252 -15.45 3.90 1.95
CA CYS A 252 -14.82 2.70 2.53
C CYS A 252 -14.71 2.73 4.07
N SER A 253 -15.13 3.81 4.72
CA SER A 253 -15.01 3.96 6.19
C SER A 253 -16.05 3.19 7.01
N ASN A 254 -17.22 2.89 6.45
CA ASN A 254 -18.38 2.36 7.19
C ASN A 254 -18.48 0.81 7.21
N PHE A 255 -17.37 0.11 7.03
CA PHE A 255 -17.37 -1.34 7.03
C PHE A 255 -17.35 -1.95 8.44
N PRO A 256 -18.10 -3.04 8.69
CA PRO A 256 -18.22 -3.65 10.01
C PRO A 256 -16.89 -4.19 10.52
N GLU A 257 -16.58 -3.87 11.78
CA GLU A 257 -15.32 -4.26 12.41
C GLU A 257 -15.14 -5.79 12.49
N ASN A 258 -13.90 -6.25 12.27
CA ASN A 258 -13.49 -7.66 12.40
C ASN A 258 -14.33 -8.65 11.57
N ARG A 259 -15.00 -8.20 10.51
CA ARG A 259 -15.79 -9.06 9.61
C ARG A 259 -15.08 -9.34 8.29
N ILE A 260 -14.33 -8.38 7.78
CA ILE A 260 -13.76 -8.41 6.43
C ILE A 260 -12.27 -8.73 6.52
N LEU A 261 -11.86 -9.88 5.96
CA LEU A 261 -10.45 -10.23 5.78
C LEU A 261 -9.88 -9.71 4.46
N SER A 262 -10.66 -9.81 3.37
CA SER A 262 -10.30 -9.34 2.03
C SER A 262 -11.03 -8.03 1.79
N HIS A 263 -10.43 -6.92 2.21
CA HIS A 263 -11.01 -5.58 2.09
C HIS A 263 -10.90 -5.02 0.67
N ASP A 264 -9.86 -5.40 -0.06
CA ASP A 264 -9.44 -4.72 -1.28
C ASP A 264 -10.54 -4.80 -2.36
N LEU A 265 -11.16 -5.98 -2.51
CA LEU A 265 -12.25 -6.18 -3.46
C LEU A 265 -13.48 -5.32 -3.12
N LEU A 266 -13.87 -5.25 -1.85
CA LEU A 266 -15.01 -4.43 -1.42
C LEU A 266 -14.73 -2.95 -1.66
N GLU A 267 -13.52 -2.49 -1.33
CA GLU A 267 -13.09 -1.11 -1.56
C GLU A 267 -13.16 -0.76 -3.06
N SER A 268 -12.79 -1.68 -3.97
CA SER A 268 -12.97 -1.44 -5.40
C SER A 268 -14.44 -1.33 -5.84
N CYS A 269 -15.36 -2.05 -5.20
CA CYS A 269 -16.78 -1.97 -5.54
C CYS A 269 -17.43 -0.67 -5.07
N TYR A 270 -17.08 -0.17 -3.88
CA TYR A 270 -17.65 1.06 -3.32
C TYR A 270 -16.96 2.32 -3.85
N GLY A 271 -15.63 2.31 -3.90
CA GLY A 271 -14.82 3.43 -4.37
C GLY A 271 -14.72 3.53 -5.90
N ARG A 272 -15.06 2.46 -6.63
CA ARG A 272 -14.78 2.27 -8.06
C ARG A 272 -13.29 2.33 -8.36
N SER A 273 -12.72 1.20 -8.75
CA SER A 273 -11.32 1.11 -9.15
C SER A 273 -11.16 1.03 -10.67
N ALA A 274 -10.00 1.41 -11.19
CA ALA A 274 -9.61 1.16 -12.58
C ALA A 274 -8.24 0.48 -12.67
N LEU A 275 -8.04 -0.29 -13.75
CA LEU A 275 -6.73 -0.82 -14.11
C LEU A 275 -5.93 0.21 -14.92
N LEU A 276 -4.74 0.54 -14.43
CA LEU A 276 -3.73 1.34 -15.12
C LEU A 276 -2.69 0.41 -15.74
N THR A 277 -2.88 0.06 -17.01
CA THR A 277 -2.06 -0.92 -17.73
C THR A 277 -0.66 -0.41 -18.09
N ASP A 278 -0.50 0.91 -18.25
CA ASP A 278 0.75 1.54 -18.65
C ASP A 278 1.81 1.58 -17.53
N VAL A 279 1.39 1.43 -16.27
CA VAL A 279 2.29 1.41 -15.12
C VAL A 279 2.38 -0.01 -14.57
N VAL A 280 3.61 -0.50 -14.38
CA VAL A 280 3.87 -1.84 -13.86
C VAL A 280 4.57 -1.76 -12.51
N LEU A 281 4.02 -2.44 -11.51
CA LEU A 281 4.70 -2.77 -10.26
C LEU A 281 5.23 -4.21 -10.32
N TYR A 282 6.28 -4.51 -9.56
CA TYR A 282 6.83 -5.87 -9.55
C TYR A 282 6.73 -6.50 -8.16
N GLU A 283 6.34 -7.76 -8.12
CA GLU A 283 6.29 -8.60 -6.92
C GLU A 283 7.19 -9.82 -7.05
N ASP A 284 7.58 -10.38 -5.90
CA ASP A 284 8.23 -11.68 -5.86
C ASP A 284 7.18 -12.80 -5.99
N PHE A 285 7.47 -13.82 -6.80
CA PHE A 285 6.64 -15.02 -6.88
C PHE A 285 6.97 -15.99 -5.72
N PRO A 286 5.99 -16.73 -5.18
CA PRO A 286 6.24 -17.74 -4.14
C PRO A 286 7.33 -18.74 -4.55
N SER A 287 8.31 -18.97 -3.67
CA SER A 287 9.47 -19.82 -3.97
C SER A 287 9.17 -21.32 -3.99
N SER A 288 8.01 -21.74 -3.47
CA SER A 288 7.60 -23.15 -3.41
C SER A 288 6.09 -23.31 -3.55
N TYR A 289 5.66 -24.51 -3.95
CA TYR A 289 4.25 -24.87 -4.05
C TYR A 289 3.50 -24.71 -2.71
N ALA A 290 4.13 -25.11 -1.60
CA ALA A 290 3.52 -24.96 -0.27
C ALA A 290 3.25 -23.49 0.09
N ALA A 291 4.18 -22.59 -0.27
CA ALA A 291 4.00 -21.16 -0.08
C ALA A 291 2.88 -20.59 -0.98
N ASP A 292 2.81 -21.02 -2.25
CA ASP A 292 1.73 -20.62 -3.17
C ASP A 292 0.35 -21.10 -2.69
N VAL A 293 0.21 -22.38 -2.33
CA VAL A 293 -1.04 -22.93 -1.79
C VAL A 293 -1.46 -22.21 -0.52
N SER A 294 -0.53 -21.93 0.39
CA SER A 294 -0.84 -21.18 1.62
C SER A 294 -1.31 -19.75 1.33
N ARG A 295 -0.70 -19.07 0.33
CA ARG A 295 -1.14 -17.74 -0.14
C ARG A 295 -2.56 -17.81 -0.72
N ARG A 296 -2.82 -18.74 -1.65
CA ARG A 296 -4.14 -18.92 -2.27
C ARG A 296 -5.22 -19.29 -1.26
N HIS A 297 -4.92 -20.18 -0.32
CA HIS A 297 -5.87 -20.57 0.73
C HIS A 297 -6.29 -19.36 1.57
N ARG A 298 -5.36 -18.45 1.92
CA ARG A 298 -5.69 -17.21 2.63
C ARG A 298 -6.61 -16.31 1.80
N TRP A 299 -6.35 -16.16 0.50
CA TRP A 299 -7.18 -15.35 -0.41
C TRP A 299 -8.57 -15.94 -0.58
N ILE A 300 -8.68 -17.23 -0.91
CA ILE A 300 -9.94 -17.95 -1.03
C ILE A 300 -10.78 -17.81 0.25
N ARG A 301 -10.17 -18.02 1.43
CA ARG A 301 -10.88 -17.84 2.70
C ARG A 301 -11.36 -16.40 2.89
N GLY A 302 -10.55 -15.41 2.53
CA GLY A 302 -10.91 -14.00 2.60
C GLY A 302 -12.11 -13.67 1.72
N ASP A 303 -12.12 -14.17 0.48
CA ASP A 303 -13.20 -13.93 -0.48
C ASP A 303 -14.50 -14.62 -0.05
N TRP A 304 -14.41 -15.85 0.46
CA TRP A 304 -15.59 -16.56 0.99
C TRP A 304 -16.25 -15.83 2.18
N GLN A 305 -15.47 -15.11 2.99
CA GLN A 305 -16.03 -14.34 4.09
C GLN A 305 -16.77 -13.07 3.64
N ILE A 306 -16.46 -12.52 2.47
CA ILE A 306 -17.22 -11.39 1.92
C ILE A 306 -18.67 -11.82 1.64
N ALA A 307 -18.86 -13.08 1.19
CA ALA A 307 -20.17 -13.62 0.86
C ALA A 307 -20.99 -14.11 2.08
N ALA A 308 -20.42 -14.10 3.29
CA ALA A 308 -21.02 -14.65 4.51
C ALA A 308 -21.59 -13.56 5.46
#